data_AF-A0A8S2EJV0-F1
#
_entry.id   AF-A0A8S2EJV0-F1
#
_cell.length_a   1.000
_cell.length_b   1.000
_cell.length_c   1.000
_cell.angle_alpha   90.00
_cell.angle_beta   90.00
_cell.angle_gamma   90.00
#
_symmetry.space_group_name_H-M   'P 1'
#
loop_
_entity.id
_entity.type
_entity.pdbx_description
1 polymer ?
#
loop_
_entity_poly.entity_id
_entity_poly.type
_entity_poly.pdbx_seq_one_letter_code
_entity_poly.pdbx_strand_id
1 'polypeptide(L)'
;MILAVLSKVIIWLLLTSQCYSAGISDNIVYAINCGGDAHTDAHGIKYRKDNLKAGITSDYGRNIPIQRVPKEDQIIYQTERYDLKSFAYELDVIDDGDYVLWLKFA
;
A
#
# COMPACT_ATOMS: atom_id res chain seq x y z
N MET A 1 19.78 39.55 -23.22
CA MET A 1 19.28 38.48 -24.11
C MET A 1 19.68 37.08 -23.65
N ILE A 2 20.97 36.78 -23.43
CA ILE A 2 21.44 35.42 -23.08
C ILE A 2 20.87 34.87 -21.76
N LEU A 3 20.82 35.68 -20.68
CA LEU A 3 20.25 35.24 -19.39
C LEU A 3 18.76 34.87 -19.46
N ALA A 4 17.98 35.57 -20.29
CA ALA A 4 16.55 35.30 -20.46
C ALA A 4 16.31 33.98 -21.23
N VAL A 5 17.23 33.61 -22.12
CA VAL A 5 17.19 32.33 -22.83
C VAL A 5 17.58 31.18 -21.90
N LEU A 6 18.63 31.35 -21.09
CA LEU A 6 19.04 30.35 -20.08
C LEU A 6 17.94 30.06 -19.06
N SER A 7 17.27 31.10 -18.54
CA SER A 7 16.16 30.93 -17.60
C SER A 7 15.00 30.12 -18.19
N LYS A 8 14.63 30.37 -19.45
CA LYS A 8 13.57 29.60 -20.14
C LYS A 8 13.96 28.15 -20.38
N VAL A 9 15.23 27.87 -20.70
CA VAL A 9 15.74 26.51 -20.88
C VAL A 9 15.76 25.74 -19.56
N ILE A 10 16.14 26.38 -18.45
CA ILE A 10 16.11 25.78 -17.11
C ILE A 10 14.66 25.49 -16.67
N ILE A 11 13.74 26.42 -16.90
CA ILE A 11 12.31 26.22 -16.60
C ILE A 11 11.74 25.08 -17.46
N TRP A 12 12.12 25.00 -18.74
CA TRP A 12 11.69 23.91 -19.62
C TRP A 12 12.25 22.55 -19.17
N LEU A 13 13.54 22.48 -18.80
CA LEU A 13 14.17 21.27 -18.27
C LEU A 13 13.53 20.81 -16.95
N LEU A 14 13.19 21.74 -16.06
CA LEU A 14 12.49 21.48 -14.80
C LEU A 14 11.03 21.01 -15.02
N LEU A 15 10.36 21.49 -16.07
CA LEU A 15 9.01 21.05 -16.45
C LEU A 15 9.00 19.68 -17.14
N THR A 16 10.09 19.29 -17.80
CA THR A 16 10.20 17.99 -18.50
C THR A 16 10.75 16.85 -17.64
N SER A 17 11.33 17.12 -16.46
CA SER A 17 11.96 16.08 -15.62
C SER A 17 10.98 15.25 -14.80
N GLN A 18 9.67 15.49 -14.92
CA GLN A 18 8.64 14.66 -14.29
C GLN A 18 8.36 13.42 -15.14
N CYS A 19 9.36 12.54 -15.23
CA CYS A 19 9.14 11.14 -15.52
C CYS A 19 8.50 10.52 -14.28
N TYR A 20 7.16 10.46 -14.24
CA TYR A 20 6.47 9.65 -13.24
C TYR A 20 6.85 8.19 -13.51
N SER A 21 7.71 7.62 -12.67
CA SER A 21 7.84 6.17 -12.60
C SER A 21 6.51 5.66 -12.04
N ALA A 22 5.73 4.94 -12.84
CA ALA A 22 4.54 4.26 -12.33
C ALA A 22 4.99 3.31 -11.22
N GLY A 23 4.68 3.67 -9.97
CA GLY A 23 5.03 2.89 -8.80
C GLY A 23 4.15 1.65 -8.73
N ILE A 24 4.57 0.63 -7.97
CA ILE A 24 3.71 -0.52 -7.67
C ILE A 24 2.36 -0.05 -7.09
N SER A 25 2.39 1.01 -6.29
CA SER A 25 1.21 1.66 -5.70
C SER A 25 0.14 2.07 -6.72
N ASP A 26 0.52 2.40 -7.94
CA ASP A 26 -0.38 2.97 -8.95
C ASP A 26 -1.30 1.91 -9.58
N ASN A 27 -0.92 0.63 -9.46
CA ASN A 27 -1.68 -0.51 -9.96
C ASN A 27 -2.43 -1.27 -8.86
N ILE A 28 -2.40 -0.78 -7.61
CA ILE A 28 -3.10 -1.42 -6.50
C ILE A 28 -4.58 -1.04 -6.53
N VAL A 29 -5.42 -2.00 -6.90
CA VAL A 29 -6.89 -1.87 -6.79
C VAL A 29 -7.38 -2.02 -5.34
N TYR A 30 -6.81 -2.97 -4.60
CA TYR A 30 -7.14 -3.21 -3.19
C TYR A 30 -5.91 -3.56 -2.36
N ALA A 31 -5.84 -2.97 -1.16
CA ALA A 31 -4.92 -3.34 -0.09
C ALA A 31 -5.65 -3.16 1.24
N ILE A 32 -5.66 -4.19 2.10
CA ILE A 32 -6.37 -4.20 3.38
C ILE A 32 -5.37 -4.58 4.47
N ASN A 33 -5.30 -3.79 5.53
CA ASN A 33 -4.55 -4.16 6.72
C ASN A 33 -5.45 -5.02 7.63
N CYS A 34 -5.40 -6.34 7.47
CA CYS A 34 -6.28 -7.27 8.18
C CYS A 34 -6.25 -7.05 9.70
N GLY A 35 -7.41 -6.80 10.30
CA GLY A 35 -7.58 -6.51 11.72
C GLY A 35 -7.01 -5.18 12.20
N GLY A 36 -6.47 -4.35 11.31
CA GLY A 36 -5.78 -3.11 11.65
C GLY A 36 -6.38 -1.85 11.05
N ASP A 37 -5.81 -0.71 11.46
CA ASP A 37 -6.13 0.60 10.90
C ASP A 37 -5.44 0.83 9.54
N ALA A 38 -5.84 1.89 8.84
CA ALA A 38 -5.24 2.29 7.58
C ALA A 38 -3.74 2.61 7.75
N HIS A 39 -2.94 2.23 6.76
CA HIS A 39 -1.49 2.39 6.79
C HIS A 39 -0.94 2.58 5.37
N THR A 40 0.18 3.31 5.24
CA THR A 40 0.91 3.43 3.97
C THR A 40 2.31 2.88 4.16
N ASP A 41 2.67 1.87 3.38
CA ASP A 41 3.97 1.20 3.49
C ASP A 41 5.10 2.01 2.82
N ALA A 42 6.33 1.55 2.99
CA ALA A 42 7.53 2.15 2.43
C ALA A 42 7.54 2.23 0.88
N HIS A 43 6.68 1.47 0.20
CA HIS A 43 6.52 1.47 -1.26
C HIS A 43 5.35 2.35 -1.72
N GLY A 44 4.68 3.06 -0.80
CA GLY A 44 3.55 3.93 -1.08
C GLY A 44 2.22 3.19 -1.24
N ILE A 45 2.14 1.89 -0.93
CA ILE A 45 0.89 1.13 -0.98
C ILE A 45 0.01 1.55 0.19
N LYS A 46 -1.20 2.03 -0.12
CA LYS A 46 -2.17 2.50 0.86
C LYS A 46 -3.10 1.37 1.28
N TYR A 47 -2.77 0.70 2.38
CA TYR A 47 -3.65 -0.26 3.03
C TYR A 47 -4.81 0.46 3.69
N ARG A 48 -6.02 0.04 3.32
CA ARG A 48 -7.27 0.51 3.93
C ARG A 48 -7.43 -0.13 5.30
N LYS A 49 -8.11 0.60 6.19
CA LYS A 49 -8.61 0.04 7.45
C LYS A 49 -9.50 -1.15 7.14
N ASP A 50 -9.31 -2.22 7.88
CA ASP A 50 -10.18 -3.38 7.79
C ASP A 50 -11.50 -3.13 8.54
N ASN A 51 -12.57 -3.00 7.78
CA ASN A 51 -13.92 -2.74 8.28
C ASN A 51 -14.78 -4.01 8.40
N LEU A 52 -14.24 -5.19 8.05
CA LEU A 52 -14.98 -6.44 8.08
C LEU A 52 -15.46 -6.74 9.51
N LYS A 53 -16.72 -7.17 9.63
CA LYS A 53 -17.36 -7.51 10.91
C LYS A 53 -17.27 -9.00 11.24
N ALA A 54 -17.06 -9.85 10.25
CA ALA A 54 -16.84 -11.27 10.43
C ALA A 54 -15.42 -11.56 10.94
N GLY A 55 -15.25 -12.62 11.73
CA GLY A 55 -13.98 -12.93 12.39
C GLY A 55 -13.63 -12.01 13.55
N ILE A 56 -12.46 -12.24 14.10
CA ILE A 56 -11.90 -11.57 15.28
C ILE A 56 -10.65 -10.82 14.85
N THR A 57 -10.56 -9.55 15.23
CA THR A 57 -9.36 -8.72 15.05
C THR A 57 -8.43 -8.92 16.23
N SER A 58 -7.13 -9.05 15.97
CA SER A 58 -6.11 -9.17 17.00
C SER A 58 -4.89 -8.32 16.64
N ASP A 59 -4.28 -7.71 17.65
CA ASP A 59 -3.01 -6.98 17.56
C ASP A 59 -1.93 -7.62 18.42
N TYR A 60 -2.12 -8.90 18.80
CA TYR A 60 -1.19 -9.64 19.64
C TYR A 60 0.24 -9.67 19.04
N GLY A 61 0.33 -9.69 17.71
CA GLY A 61 1.57 -9.62 16.95
C GLY A 61 2.41 -8.37 17.20
N ARG A 62 1.85 -7.27 17.73
CA ARG A 62 2.60 -6.03 18.04
C ARG A 62 3.70 -6.24 19.09
N ASN A 63 3.62 -7.30 19.88
CA ASN A 63 4.65 -7.68 20.85
C ASN A 63 5.84 -8.42 20.22
N ILE A 64 5.77 -8.75 18.93
CA ILE A 64 6.75 -9.56 18.21
C ILE A 64 7.43 -8.68 17.14
N PRO A 65 8.76 -8.51 17.17
CA PRO A 65 9.47 -7.74 16.15
C PRO A 65 9.54 -8.49 14.83
N ILE A 66 9.25 -7.80 13.72
CA ILE A 66 9.31 -8.37 12.37
C ILE A 66 10.63 -7.96 11.70
N GLN A 67 11.56 -8.92 11.51
CA GLN A 67 12.94 -8.62 11.15
C GLN A 67 13.20 -8.37 9.65
N ARG A 68 12.31 -8.83 8.76
CA ARG A 68 12.54 -8.83 7.30
C ARG A 68 11.84 -7.71 6.56
N VAL A 69 11.34 -6.71 7.28
CA VAL A 69 10.64 -5.56 6.70
C VAL A 69 11.08 -4.26 7.39
N PRO A 70 10.98 -3.10 6.72
CA PRO A 70 11.16 -1.80 7.35
C PRO A 70 10.32 -1.65 8.60
N LYS A 71 10.76 -0.82 9.56
CA LYS A 71 10.11 -0.69 10.87
C LYS A 71 8.67 -0.19 10.74
N GLU A 72 8.46 0.74 9.82
CA GLU A 72 7.16 1.31 9.45
C GLU A 72 6.18 0.25 8.93
N ASP A 73 6.67 -0.71 8.15
CA ASP A 73 5.85 -1.75 7.49
C ASP A 73 5.50 -2.90 8.43
N GLN A 74 6.16 -3.01 9.60
CA GLN A 74 5.92 -4.10 10.54
C GLN A 74 4.45 -4.19 10.96
N ILE A 75 3.74 -3.05 11.01
CA ILE A 75 2.33 -3.01 11.41
C ILE A 75 1.43 -3.89 10.54
N ILE A 76 1.75 -4.04 9.25
CA ILE A 76 1.01 -4.90 8.30
C ILE A 76 1.10 -6.39 8.67
N TYR A 77 2.11 -6.75 9.46
CA TYR A 77 2.39 -8.11 9.93
C TYR A 77 2.08 -8.30 11.42
N GLN A 78 1.66 -7.25 12.11
CA GLN A 78 1.43 -7.25 13.56
C GLN A 78 -0.06 -7.14 13.93
N THR A 79 -0.93 -6.92 12.95
CA THR A 79 -2.38 -7.04 13.10
C THR A 79 -2.90 -8.18 12.25
N GLU A 80 -3.93 -8.85 12.75
CA GLU A 80 -4.51 -10.01 12.09
C GLU A 80 -6.04 -10.01 12.18
N ARG A 81 -6.67 -10.68 11.21
CA ARG A 81 -8.05 -11.13 11.29
C ARG A 81 -8.08 -12.65 11.20
N TYR A 82 -8.66 -13.30 12.19
CA TYR A 82 -8.83 -14.74 12.21
C TYR A 82 -10.27 -15.13 12.52
N ASP A 83 -10.64 -16.37 12.22
CA ASP A 83 -11.89 -16.99 12.64
C ASP A 83 -11.62 -18.49 12.85
N LEU A 84 -12.40 -19.15 13.69
CA LEU A 84 -12.29 -20.61 13.91
C LEU A 84 -13.04 -21.42 12.84
N LYS A 85 -13.80 -20.75 11.97
CA LYS A 85 -14.51 -21.32 10.83
C LYS A 85 -13.98 -20.72 9.53
N SER A 86 -14.68 -19.73 8.99
CA SER A 86 -14.39 -19.09 7.71
C SER A 86 -14.99 -17.70 7.66
N PHE A 87 -14.31 -16.79 7.00
CA PHE A 87 -14.81 -15.48 6.59
C PHE A 87 -14.32 -15.17 5.18
N ALA A 88 -14.87 -14.13 4.56
CA ALA A 88 -14.47 -13.70 3.22
C ALA A 88 -14.34 -12.17 3.16
N TYR A 89 -13.44 -11.72 2.28
CA TYR A 89 -13.45 -10.35 1.78
C TYR A 89 -14.09 -10.33 0.41
N GLU A 90 -15.03 -9.42 0.22
CA GLU A 90 -15.61 -9.11 -1.08
C GLU A 90 -14.90 -7.87 -1.61
N LEU A 91 -14.28 -7.99 -2.78
CA LEU A 91 -13.51 -6.93 -3.43
C LEU A 91 -14.19 -6.60 -4.75
N ASP A 92 -14.64 -5.35 -4.90
CA ASP A 92 -15.27 -4.89 -6.13
C ASP A 92 -14.21 -4.56 -7.17
N VAL A 93 -14.11 -5.41 -8.19
CA VAL A 93 -13.18 -5.22 -9.31
C VAL A 93 -13.97 -4.70 -10.50
N ILE A 94 -13.59 -3.53 -11.01
CA ILE A 94 -14.40 -2.76 -11.99
C ILE A 94 -14.15 -3.23 -13.43
N ASP A 95 -12.93 -3.63 -13.74
CA ASP A 95 -12.50 -3.97 -15.10
C ASP A 95 -12.18 -5.46 -15.21
N ASP A 96 -12.38 -6.02 -16.41
CA ASP A 96 -11.90 -7.37 -16.71
C ASP A 96 -10.39 -7.35 -16.90
N GLY A 97 -9.69 -8.34 -16.34
CA GLY A 97 -8.24 -8.46 -16.49
C GLY A 97 -7.60 -9.50 -15.59
N ASP A 98 -6.27 -9.58 -15.68
CA ASP A 98 -5.46 -10.43 -14.82
C ASP A 98 -5.12 -9.71 -13.53
N TYR A 99 -5.53 -10.31 -12.41
CA TYR A 99 -5.27 -9.78 -11.07
C TYR A 99 -4.27 -10.65 -10.32
N VAL A 100 -3.35 -9.99 -9.61
CA VAL A 100 -2.42 -10.65 -8.71
C VAL A 100 -2.89 -10.47 -7.28
N LEU A 101 -3.22 -11.58 -6.62
CA LEU A 101 -3.54 -11.58 -5.20
C LEU A 101 -2.25 -11.78 -4.38
N TRP A 102 -1.91 -10.79 -3.55
CA TRP A 102 -0.83 -10.90 -2.58
C TRP A 102 -1.38 -11.07 -1.17
N LEU A 103 -1.07 -12.22 -0.57
CA LEU A 103 -1.36 -12.51 0.84
C LEU A 103 -0.05 -12.46 1.63
N LYS A 104 -0.03 -11.61 2.65
CA LYS A 104 1.10 -11.46 3.58
C LYS A 104 0.78 -12.22 4.87
N PHE A 105 1.66 -13.14 5.25
CA PHE A 105 1.55 -13.93 6.48
C PHE A 105 2.75 -13.64 7.38
N ALA A 106 2.53 -13.70 8.70
CA ALA A 106 3.52 -13.50 9.76
C ALA A 106 3.47 -14.67 10.74
#